data_AF-A0A1A3NS32-F1
#
_entry.id   AF-A0A1A3NS32-F1
#
_cell.length_a   1.000
_cell.length_b   1.000
_cell.length_c   1.000
_cell.angle_alpha   90.00
_cell.angle_beta   90.00
_cell.angle_gamma   90.00
#
_symmetry.space_group_name_H-M   'P 1'
#
loop_
_entity.id
_entity.type
_entity.pdbx_description
1 polymer ?
#
loop_
_entity_poly.entity_id
_entity_poly.type
_entity_poly.pdbx_seq_one_letter_code
_entity_poly.pdbx_strand_id
1 'polypeptide(L)' 'MPGFEVLSELDFDCEIPCICRKFCGEADHSAHWWITLSCGCRYPFCNKALRISRMRLKIRPLTCRLCSADDIVISRVRRT' A
#
# COMPACT_ATOMS: atom_id res chain seq x y z
N MET A 1 -18.98 38.60 4.12
CA MET A 1 -18.77 37.36 3.36
C MET A 1 -18.01 36.41 4.27
N PRO A 2 -18.55 35.24 4.62
CA PRO A 2 -17.81 34.27 5.43
C PRO A 2 -16.62 33.76 4.60
N GLY A 3 -15.45 33.70 5.22
CA GLY A 3 -14.19 33.33 4.56
C GLY A 3 -14.32 31.97 3.88
N PHE A 4 -13.84 31.90 2.64
CA PHE A 4 -13.59 30.62 1.99
C PHE A 4 -12.50 29.90 2.80
N GLU A 5 -12.89 28.95 3.65
CA GLU A 5 -11.96 27.96 4.18
C GLU A 5 -11.43 27.15 3.01
N VAL A 6 -10.18 27.41 2.62
CA VAL A 6 -9.56 26.73 1.50
C VAL A 6 -9.18 25.33 1.97
N LEU A 7 -9.81 24.29 1.43
CA LEU A 7 -9.55 22.89 1.80
C LEU A 7 -8.07 22.47 1.67
N SER A 8 -7.25 23.22 0.93
CA SER A 8 -5.81 23.01 0.81
C SER A 8 -5.01 23.44 2.05
N GLU A 9 -5.62 24.19 2.97
CA GLU A 9 -5.02 24.55 4.27
C GLU A 9 -5.24 23.45 5.33
N LEU A 10 -6.07 22.45 5.03
CA LEU A 10 -6.24 21.28 5.88
C LEU A 10 -5.02 20.38 5.71
N ASP A 11 -4.12 20.43 6.68
CA ASP A 11 -2.98 19.52 6.78
C ASP A 11 -3.48 18.19 7.35
N PHE A 12 -3.75 17.23 6.45
CA PHE A 12 -4.15 15.89 6.86
C PHE A 12 -2.90 15.06 7.10
N ASP A 13 -2.65 14.69 8.36
CA ASP A 13 -1.81 13.54 8.69
C ASP A 13 -2.47 12.28 8.10
N CYS A 14 -2.17 12.01 6.83
CA CYS A 14 -2.70 10.87 6.09
C CYS A 14 -1.93 9.62 6.53
N GLU A 15 -2.16 9.19 7.77
CA GLU A 15 -1.75 7.86 8.19
C GLU A 15 -2.49 6.84 7.33
N ILE A 16 -1.74 6.18 6.44
CA ILE A 16 -2.28 5.16 5.55
C ILE A 16 -2.32 3.85 6.34
N PRO A 17 -3.49 3.26 6.63
CA PRO A 17 -3.56 2.01 7.37
C PRO A 17 -3.13 0.83 6.48
N CYS A 18 -2.38 -0.09 7.08
CA CYS A 18 -1.96 -1.32 6.41
C CYS A 18 -3.14 -2.27 6.13
N ILE A 19 -3.35 -2.68 4.87
CA ILE A 19 -4.47 -3.58 4.52
C ILE A 19 -4.16 -5.07 4.73
N CYS A 20 -3.02 -5.37 5.34
CA CYS A 20 -2.49 -6.73 5.31
C CYS A 20 -3.25 -7.74 6.16
N ARG A 21 -4.07 -7.28 7.13
CA ARG A 21 -4.96 -7.92 8.15
C ARG A 21 -4.61 -9.32 8.70
N LYS A 22 -4.05 -10.21 7.87
CA LYS A 22 -3.57 -11.56 8.15
C LYS A 22 -2.05 -11.66 8.36
N PHE A 23 -1.24 -10.73 7.86
CA PHE A 23 0.24 -10.82 7.99
C PHE A 23 0.82 -9.95 9.12
N CYS A 24 -0.01 -9.07 9.67
CA CYS A 24 0.30 -8.09 10.69
C CYS A 24 -0.58 -8.45 11.89
N GLY A 25 0.01 -8.53 13.09
CA GLY A 25 -0.69 -8.94 14.30
C GLY A 25 -1.58 -7.84 14.90
N GLU A 26 -1.40 -6.60 14.44
CA GLU A 26 -2.14 -5.43 14.89
C GLU A 26 -3.01 -4.89 13.75
N ALA A 27 -4.27 -4.60 14.09
CA ALA A 27 -5.15 -3.79 13.25
C ALA A 27 -4.71 -2.32 13.32
N ASP A 28 -4.84 -1.60 12.20
CA ASP A 28 -4.64 -0.14 12.12
C ASP A 28 -3.27 0.38 12.57
N HIS A 29 -2.21 -0.06 11.87
CA HIS A 29 -0.87 0.56 11.96
C HIS A 29 -0.49 1.21 10.63
N SER A 30 0.45 2.14 10.70
CA SER A 30 0.92 2.91 9.56
C SER A 30 1.57 2.05 8.48
N ALA A 31 1.34 2.46 7.23
CA ALA A 31 1.85 1.80 6.04
C ALA A 31 2.48 2.79 5.07
N HIS A 32 3.17 2.25 4.07
CA HIS A 32 3.61 2.99 2.91
C HIS A 32 2.91 2.46 1.66
N TRP A 33 2.84 3.30 0.63
CA TRP A 33 2.41 2.89 -0.69
C TRP A 33 3.49 2.06 -1.38
N TRP A 34 3.12 0.85 -1.77
CA TRP A 34 3.90 -0.04 -2.62
C TRP A 34 3.16 -0.21 -3.94
N ILE A 35 3.89 -0.41 -5.03
CA ILE A 35 3.30 -0.59 -6.36
C ILE A 35 3.62 -1.98 -6.89
N THR A 36 2.67 -2.60 -7.58
CA THR A 36 2.95 -3.75 -8.43
C THR A 36 3.55 -3.26 -9.75
N LEU A 37 4.72 -3.74 -10.12
CA LEU A 37 5.38 -3.37 -11.38
C LEU A 37 4.67 -3.97 -12.60
N SER A 38 4.01 -5.11 -12.43
CA SER A 38 3.30 -5.79 -13.52
C SER A 38 1.98 -5.11 -13.92
N CYS A 39 1.31 -4.40 -13.00
CA CYS A 39 -0.02 -3.83 -13.26
C CYS A 39 -0.28 -2.44 -12.67
N GLY A 40 0.69 -1.83 -12.00
CA GLY A 40 0.59 -0.46 -11.47
C GLY A 40 -0.33 -0.28 -10.25
N CYS A 41 -0.98 -1.34 -9.77
CA CYS A 41 -1.84 -1.29 -8.59
C CYS A 41 -1.06 -0.95 -7.32
N ARG A 42 -1.67 -0.12 -6.47
CA ARG A 42 -1.05 0.39 -5.24
C ARG A 42 -1.58 -0.34 -4.02
N TYR A 43 -0.67 -0.81 -3.17
CA TYR A 43 -0.95 -1.52 -1.94
C TYR A 43 -0.42 -0.74 -0.74
N PRO A 44 -1.25 -0.43 0.26
CA PRO A 44 -0.79 0.11 1.53
C PRO A 44 -0.34 -1.03 2.43
N PHE A 45 0.98 -1.27 2.47
CA PHE A 45 1.59 -2.30 3.31
C PHE A 45 2.63 -1.71 4.26
N CYS A 46 2.64 -2.21 5.49
CA CYS A 46 3.76 -2.04 6.39
C CYS A 46 4.95 -2.90 5.93
N ASN A 47 6.13 -2.64 6.51
CA ASN A 47 7.35 -3.37 6.16
C ASN A 47 7.22 -4.89 6.44
N LYS A 48 6.52 -5.30 7.51
CA LYS A 48 6.29 -6.71 7.84
C LYS A 48 5.41 -7.40 6.80
N ALA A 49 4.28 -6.78 6.46
CA ALA A 49 3.36 -7.26 5.43
C ALA A 49 4.06 -7.43 4.08
N LEU A 50 4.86 -6.44 3.68
CA LEU A 50 5.63 -6.51 2.46
C LEU A 50 6.63 -7.66 2.47
N ARG A 51 7.38 -7.84 3.55
CA ARG A 51 8.39 -8.93 3.64
C ARG A 51 7.74 -10.29 3.42
N ILE A 52 6.57 -10.50 4.02
CA ILE A 52 5.79 -11.73 3.87
C ILE A 52 5.25 -11.87 2.44
N SER A 53 4.69 -10.80 1.87
CA SER A 53 4.23 -10.78 0.46
C SER A 53 5.36 -11.12 -0.52
N ARG A 54 6.54 -10.51 -0.36
CA ARG A 54 7.73 -10.80 -1.18
C ARG A 54 8.22 -12.23 -1.02
N MET A 55 8.21 -12.77 0.20
CA MET A 55 8.57 -14.17 0.45
C MET A 55 7.60 -15.11 -0.27
N ARG A 56 6.29 -14.84 -0.23
CA ARG A 56 5.29 -15.64 -0.93
C ARG A 56 5.42 -15.58 -2.46
N LEU A 57 5.75 -14.40 -3.00
CA LEU A 57 6.03 -14.22 -4.44
C LEU A 57 7.20 -15.05 -4.95
N LYS A 58 8.19 -15.37 -4.09
CA LYS A 58 9.29 -16.28 -4.46
C LYS A 58 8.88 -17.74 -4.52
N ILE A 59 7.83 -18.12 -3.79
CA ILE A 59 7.36 -19.51 -3.70
C ILE A 59 6.36 -19.80 -4.82
N ARG A 60 5.48 -18.85 -5.12
CA ARG A 60 4.48 -18.98 -6.17
C ARG A 60 4.13 -17.62 -6.77
N PRO A 61 3.79 -17.58 -8.06
CA PRO A 61 3.17 -16.42 -8.65
C PRO A 61 1.86 -16.10 -7.91
N LEU A 62 1.58 -14.80 -7.74
CA LEU A 62 0.36 -14.32 -7.11
C LEU A 62 -0.38 -13.43 -8.08
N THR A 63 -1.68 -13.62 -8.13
CA THR A 63 -2.60 -12.74 -8.84
C THR A 63 -2.84 -11.45 -8.04
N CYS A 64 -2.86 -10.32 -8.72
CA CYS A 64 -3.21 -9.01 -8.18
C CYS A 64 -4.63 -9.05 -7.61
N ARG A 65 -4.80 -8.71 -6.34
CA ARG A 65 -6.14 -8.66 -5.72
C ARG A 65 -6.99 -7.47 -6.17
N LEU A 66 -6.41 -6.50 -6.89
CA LEU A 66 -7.10 -5.28 -7.31
C LEU A 66 -7.55 -5.34 -8.78
N CYS A 67 -6.74 -5.92 -9.66
CA CYS A 67 -7.03 -5.97 -11.10
C CYS A 67 -6.91 -7.38 -11.71
N SER A 68 -6.67 -8.40 -10.89
CA SER A 68 -6.55 -9.80 -11.32
C SER A 68 -5.41 -10.10 -12.29
N ALA A 69 -4.44 -9.19 -12.46
CA ALA A 69 -3.23 -9.47 -13.24
C ALA A 69 -2.38 -10.55 -12.56
N ASP A 70 -1.86 -11.50 -13.33
CA ASP A 70 -0.98 -12.56 -12.82
C ASP A 70 0.48 -12.09 -12.70
N ASP A 71 1.33 -12.93 -12.10
CA ASP A 71 2.78 -12.72 -11.99
C ASP A 71 3.19 -11.35 -11.45
N ILE A 72 2.51 -10.90 -10.38
CA ILE A 72 2.78 -9.57 -9.83
C ILE A 72 4.14 -9.48 -9.13
N VAL A 73 4.84 -8.36 -9.31
CA VAL A 73 6.06 -8.03 -8.57
C VAL A 73 5.85 -6.75 -7.77
N ILE A 74 6.16 -6.72 -6.47
CA ILE A 74 5.90 -5.56 -5.58
C ILE A 74 7.18 -4.79 -5.21
N SER A 75 7.20 -3.47 -5.47
CA SER A 75 8.31 -2.56 -5.15
C SER A 75 7.89 -1.28 -4.41
N ARG A 76 8.83 -0.66 -3.69
CA ARG A 76 8.59 0.65 -3.03
C ARG A 76 8.75 1.73 -4.07
N VAL A 77 7.84 2.69 -4.09
CA VAL A 77 8.10 3.96 -4.75
C VAL A 77 8.72 4.89 -3.71
N ARG A 78 9.92 5.40 -3.99
CA ARG A 78 10.50 6.53 -3.28
C ARG A 78 10.44 7.70 -4.24
N ARG A 79 9.91 8.85 -3.81
CA ARG A 79 10.13 10.11 -4.55
C ARG A 79 11.62 10.42 -4.42
N THR A 80 12.30 10.49 -5.55
CA THR A 80 13.64 11.09 -5.70
C THR A 80 13.52 12.60 -5.75
#